data_AF-A0A6G1G5A8-F1
#
_entry.id   AF-A0A6G1G5A8-F1
#
_cell.length_a   1.000
_cell.length_b   1.000
_cell.length_c   1.000
_cell.angle_alpha   90.00
_cell.angle_beta   90.00
_cell.angle_gamma   90.00
#
_symmetry.space_group_name_H-M   'P 1'
#
loop_
_entity.id
_entity.type
_entity.pdbx_description
1 polymer ?
#
loop_
_entity_poly.entity_id
_entity_poly.type
_entity_poly.pdbx_seq_one_letter_code
_entity_poly.pdbx_strand_id
1 'polypeptide(L)'
;MDIGFHGGDYSGPNQESESLRDRDESSASYFFPTAESEKPNWKPVSMRWQYIAVLTMIALGFAGLQEYLCQLSMQREKTNKGIITFITPDEIPTWLFFTWKYVPTLVLVTYGVGWQITDYEVKRLEPYYQLSKEGGATAAESLNMDYLTFFSYLTPVKAIRHRQWAVLLSSIGYLLASSLVPVLQSASFNLEPRKEDRKEGEPKFVRIDAPWSRAVTAFLIVVALCGTALIFQLRRKSGLQSDPKGIAGVASMATKSHVLNDFHELDTAPNHVIHKRLQHRRYKLYRSCLWQGERVKTETAPPSRLENPHPRMLRLAAGILYIVCLLLFGGLIPALMFVPGANVVTEKLPWFLTLLATLIKLVWTTFDCDVRVIEPYYILSRRQAPGRTLTLDYTGTIPGWIIIKAALNGHILVSVVGLGAIMCEVLTVVVSSFNFNSGETFRSFWGSFALAEFILLSLSVIATLVYVYRRHPFLPRQPGTIASVLAFVHQSKMLDPDFTNTEELNSKEMTEWLERIGKTYGLGWFRGRDKQDHCGVDEEVLDSNYFHGKDRSGTRFTGREDDFNWEVY
;
A
#
# COMPACT_ATOMS: atom_id res chain seq x y z
N MET A 1 40.19 -82.98 -26.93
CA MET A 1 40.25 -81.68 -27.64
C MET A 1 38.82 -81.30 -28.00
N ASP A 2 37.90 -81.27 -27.04
CA ASP A 2 37.72 -80.29 -25.93
C ASP A 2 36.72 -79.23 -26.39
N ILE A 3 35.42 -79.43 -26.19
CA ILE A 3 34.60 -78.96 -25.04
C ILE A 3 34.77 -77.46 -24.77
N GLY A 4 33.71 -76.68 -24.94
CA GLY A 4 33.64 -75.30 -24.44
C GLY A 4 32.30 -74.59 -24.71
N PHE A 5 31.54 -74.41 -23.64
CA PHE A 5 30.22 -73.75 -23.51
C PHE A 5 30.31 -72.20 -23.39
N HIS A 6 29.15 -71.55 -23.58
CA HIS A 6 28.72 -70.21 -23.08
C HIS A 6 29.38 -68.94 -23.69
N GLY A 7 28.71 -67.78 -23.78
CA GLY A 7 27.45 -67.32 -23.18
C GLY A 7 26.95 -66.03 -23.83
N GLY A 8 25.71 -65.67 -23.52
CA GLY A 8 24.94 -64.59 -24.15
C GLY A 8 25.26 -63.16 -23.69
N ASP A 9 24.44 -62.26 -24.23
CA ASP A 9 24.36 -60.81 -24.10
C ASP A 9 24.93 -60.18 -22.82
N TYR A 10 25.74 -59.12 -23.01
CA TYR A 10 25.75 -57.95 -22.13
C TYR A 10 26.03 -56.69 -22.95
N SER A 11 24.98 -56.09 -23.51
CA SER A 11 24.94 -54.66 -23.81
C SER A 11 24.95 -53.90 -22.48
N GLY A 12 26.10 -53.28 -22.16
CA GLY A 12 26.28 -52.52 -20.93
C GLY A 12 25.37 -51.29 -20.88
N PRO A 13 24.52 -51.13 -19.86
CA PRO A 13 23.66 -49.97 -19.71
C PRO A 13 24.42 -48.90 -18.91
N ASN A 14 25.35 -48.16 -19.53
CA ASN A 14 26.05 -47.09 -18.79
C ASN A 14 26.38 -45.81 -19.58
N GLN A 15 26.08 -45.70 -20.88
CA GLN A 15 26.31 -44.44 -21.62
C GLN A 15 25.12 -43.47 -21.63
N GLU A 16 23.87 -43.96 -21.52
CA GLU A 16 22.72 -43.06 -21.38
C GLU A 16 22.56 -42.51 -19.96
N SER A 17 22.97 -43.26 -18.94
CA SER A 17 22.88 -42.85 -17.52
C SER A 17 23.91 -41.79 -17.12
N GLU A 18 25.10 -41.76 -17.73
CA GLU A 18 26.06 -40.66 -17.57
C GLU A 18 25.57 -39.38 -18.26
N SER A 19 25.00 -39.47 -19.47
CA SER A 19 24.47 -38.29 -20.17
C SER A 19 23.23 -37.66 -19.52
N LEU A 20 22.43 -38.47 -18.79
CA LEU A 20 21.29 -37.99 -18.01
C LEU A 20 21.73 -37.42 -16.65
N ARG A 21 22.76 -37.99 -16.01
CA ARG A 21 23.36 -37.42 -14.79
C ARG A 21 24.09 -36.10 -15.06
N ASP A 22 24.84 -36.00 -16.15
CA ASP A 22 25.50 -34.73 -16.54
C ASP A 22 24.49 -33.65 -16.98
N ARG A 23 23.34 -34.04 -17.54
CA ARG A 23 22.26 -33.09 -17.86
C ARG A 23 21.50 -32.61 -16.64
N ASP A 24 21.26 -33.47 -15.64
CA ASP A 24 20.66 -33.05 -14.37
C ASP A 24 21.63 -32.21 -13.52
N GLU A 25 22.94 -32.51 -13.53
CA GLU A 25 23.95 -31.71 -12.82
C GLU A 25 24.17 -30.32 -13.45
N SER A 26 24.01 -30.17 -14.77
CA SER A 26 24.09 -28.87 -15.46
C SER A 26 22.95 -27.88 -15.11
N SER A 27 21.94 -28.34 -14.37
CA SER A 27 20.73 -27.56 -14.05
C SER A 27 20.68 -27.04 -12.60
N ALA A 28 21.63 -27.42 -11.76
CA ALA A 28 21.78 -26.91 -10.41
C ALA A 28 22.67 -25.66 -10.41
N SER A 29 22.11 -24.47 -10.24
CA SER A 29 22.92 -23.30 -9.86
C SER A 29 23.40 -23.51 -8.41
N TYR A 30 24.60 -24.07 -8.27
CA TYR A 30 25.32 -24.31 -7.02
C TYR A 30 25.63 -23.00 -6.29
N PHE A 31 24.76 -22.54 -5.38
CA PHE A 31 25.20 -22.03 -4.08
C PHE A 31 23.99 -21.74 -3.18
N PHE A 32 23.65 -22.69 -2.30
CA PHE A 32 23.08 -22.30 -1.01
C PHE A 32 24.26 -22.24 -0.05
N PRO A 33 24.64 -21.07 0.49
CA PRO A 33 25.57 -21.05 1.60
C PRO A 33 24.98 -21.91 2.72
N THR A 34 25.62 -23.05 2.98
CA THR A 34 25.21 -24.10 3.94
C THR A 34 25.55 -23.74 5.38
N ALA A 35 26.30 -22.66 5.60
CA ALA A 35 26.62 -22.20 6.93
C ALA A 35 25.36 -21.68 7.62
N GLU A 36 25.12 -22.13 8.85
CA GLU A 36 24.19 -21.60 9.85
C GLU A 36 24.56 -20.13 10.20
N SER A 37 24.48 -19.25 9.20
CA SER A 37 24.81 -17.84 9.27
C SER A 37 23.66 -17.12 9.96
N GLU A 38 23.99 -16.31 10.96
CA GLU A 38 23.04 -15.45 11.65
C GLU A 38 22.17 -14.68 10.64
N LYS A 39 20.89 -15.04 10.57
CA LYS A 39 19.94 -14.30 9.73
C LYS A 39 19.77 -12.91 10.33
N PRO A 40 20.12 -11.83 9.62
CA PRO A 40 19.93 -10.48 10.13
C PRO A 40 18.43 -10.21 10.28
N ASN A 41 18.09 -9.34 11.23
CA ASN A 41 16.72 -9.13 11.67
C ASN A 41 16.40 -7.64 11.76
N TRP A 42 16.69 -6.91 10.69
CA TRP A 42 16.26 -5.52 10.60
C TRP A 42 14.74 -5.42 10.56
N LYS A 43 14.18 -4.51 11.37
CA LYS A 43 12.74 -4.20 11.44
C LYS A 43 12.53 -2.69 11.62
N PRO A 44 11.58 -2.09 10.87
CA PRO A 44 11.18 -0.72 11.11
C PRO A 44 10.48 -0.61 12.47
N VAL A 45 10.47 0.61 13.04
CA VAL A 45 9.93 0.87 14.38
C VAL A 45 8.47 0.41 14.51
N SER A 46 7.65 0.60 13.47
CA SER A 46 6.23 0.22 13.43
C SER A 46 5.96 -1.29 13.42
N MET A 47 6.96 -2.11 13.12
CA MET A 47 6.89 -3.58 13.19
C MET A 47 7.56 -4.15 14.45
N ARG A 48 8.20 -3.30 15.27
CA ARG A 48 8.75 -3.75 16.54
C ARG A 48 7.60 -4.07 17.49
N TRP A 49 7.80 -5.10 18.32
CA TRP A 49 6.78 -5.55 19.27
C TRP A 49 6.31 -4.44 20.20
N GLN A 50 7.20 -3.50 20.56
CA GLN A 50 6.89 -2.35 21.42
C GLN A 50 5.81 -1.45 20.82
N TYR A 51 5.93 -1.10 19.54
CA TYR A 51 4.97 -0.24 18.86
C TYR A 51 3.61 -0.92 18.75
N ILE A 52 3.59 -2.20 18.34
CA ILE A 52 2.34 -2.96 18.22
C ILE A 52 1.70 -3.21 19.60
N ALA A 53 2.51 -3.41 20.65
CA ALA A 53 2.02 -3.53 22.02
C ALA A 53 1.37 -2.21 22.49
N VAL A 54 1.97 -1.05 22.18
CA VAL A 54 1.34 0.25 22.46
C VAL A 54 0.01 0.39 21.72
N LEU A 55 -0.06 0.07 20.41
CA LEU A 55 -1.33 0.10 19.67
C LEU A 55 -2.38 -0.85 20.25
N THR A 56 -1.96 -2.01 20.74
CA THR A 56 -2.83 -3.00 21.37
C THR A 56 -3.37 -2.49 22.71
N MET A 57 -2.50 -1.90 23.54
CA MET A 57 -2.90 -1.30 24.82
C MET A 57 -3.84 -0.11 24.63
N ILE A 58 -3.61 0.72 23.59
CA ILE A 58 -4.51 1.82 23.24
C ILE A 58 -5.90 1.27 22.83
N ALA A 59 -5.96 0.20 22.02
CA ALA A 59 -7.25 -0.43 21.68
C ALA A 59 -8.00 -0.95 22.91
N LEU A 60 -7.31 -1.64 23.82
CA LEU A 60 -7.92 -2.12 25.07
C LEU A 60 -8.36 -0.95 25.97
N GLY A 61 -7.57 0.11 26.03
CA GLY A 61 -7.91 1.35 26.73
C GLY A 61 -9.17 2.01 26.17
N PHE A 62 -9.29 2.12 24.84
CA PHE A 62 -10.50 2.63 24.20
C PHE A 62 -11.70 1.70 24.38
N ALA A 63 -11.52 0.38 24.31
CA ALA A 63 -12.59 -0.58 24.56
C ALA A 63 -13.13 -0.45 26.00
N GLY A 64 -12.23 -0.37 26.99
CA GLY A 64 -12.58 -0.15 28.39
C GLY A 64 -13.25 1.20 28.63
N LEU A 65 -12.74 2.27 28.01
CA LEU A 65 -13.33 3.60 28.09
C LEU A 65 -14.73 3.63 27.48
N GLN A 66 -14.92 3.04 26.30
CA GLN A 66 -16.20 2.98 25.61
C GLN A 66 -17.24 2.21 26.44
N GLU A 67 -16.88 1.05 27.00
CA GLU A 67 -17.76 0.27 27.86
C GLU A 67 -18.07 1.00 29.18
N TYR A 68 -17.08 1.66 29.79
CA TYR A 68 -17.29 2.49 30.98
C TYR A 68 -18.28 3.62 30.71
N LEU A 69 -18.12 4.36 29.60
CA LEU A 69 -19.02 5.44 29.21
C LEU A 69 -20.44 4.91 28.92
N CYS A 70 -20.55 3.74 28.29
CA CYS A 70 -21.83 3.06 28.06
C CYS A 70 -22.55 2.72 29.36
N GLN A 71 -21.86 2.10 30.32
CA GLN A 71 -22.42 1.77 31.63
C GLN A 71 -22.79 3.02 32.43
N LEU A 72 -21.96 4.07 32.37
CA LEU A 72 -22.25 5.35 32.99
C LEU A 72 -23.50 6.00 32.38
N SER A 73 -23.66 5.93 31.05
CA SER A 73 -24.86 6.41 30.35
C SER A 73 -26.11 5.69 30.83
N MET A 74 -26.09 4.35 30.90
CA MET A 74 -27.21 3.53 31.38
C MET A 74 -27.54 3.79 32.85
N GLN A 75 -26.54 4.03 33.70
CA GLN A 75 -26.76 4.34 35.12
C GLN A 75 -27.43 5.71 35.29
N ARG A 76 -26.98 6.71 34.54
CA ARG A 76 -27.56 8.07 34.60
C ARG A 76 -28.95 8.15 33.99
N GLU A 77 -29.23 7.32 32.99
CA GLU A 77 -30.56 7.16 32.41
C GLU A 77 -31.60 6.76 33.48
N LYS A 78 -31.25 5.86 34.41
CA LYS A 78 -32.14 5.50 35.53
C LYS A 78 -32.48 6.68 36.44
N THR A 79 -31.59 7.67 36.53
CA THR A 79 -31.77 8.90 37.32
C THR A 79 -32.34 10.05 36.45
N ASN A 80 -32.79 9.75 35.23
CA ASN A 80 -33.31 10.70 34.24
C ASN A 80 -32.32 11.83 33.89
N LYS A 81 -31.01 11.52 33.92
CA LYS A 81 -29.90 12.42 33.57
C LYS A 81 -29.09 11.83 32.41
N GLY A 82 -28.52 12.70 31.58
CA GLY A 82 -27.59 12.32 30.51
C GLY A 82 -26.14 12.37 30.98
N ILE A 83 -25.20 12.01 30.10
CA ILE A 83 -23.77 12.27 30.33
C ILE A 83 -23.54 13.78 30.43
N ILE A 84 -24.17 14.52 29.52
CA ILE A 84 -24.23 15.98 29.49
C ILE A 84 -25.70 16.38 29.34
N THR A 85 -26.12 17.38 30.11
CA THR A 85 -27.48 17.94 30.11
C THR A 85 -27.40 19.43 29.78
N PHE A 86 -28.09 19.88 28.74
CA PHE A 86 -28.13 21.29 28.36
C PHE A 86 -29.48 21.66 27.74
N ILE A 87 -29.97 22.88 27.98
CA ILE A 87 -31.23 23.35 27.39
C ILE A 87 -30.90 24.06 26.06
N THR A 88 -29.95 25.00 26.12
CA THR A 88 -29.46 25.75 24.96
C THR A 88 -27.99 25.44 24.69
N PRO A 89 -27.56 25.24 23.42
CA PRO A 89 -26.15 25.02 23.08
C PRO A 89 -25.20 26.16 23.50
N ASP A 90 -25.73 27.36 23.74
CA ASP A 90 -24.96 28.53 24.16
C ASP A 90 -24.66 28.57 25.68
N GLU A 91 -25.28 27.70 26.48
CA GLU A 91 -25.04 27.59 27.93
C GLU A 91 -23.79 26.77 28.26
N ILE A 92 -23.33 25.94 27.31
CA ILE A 92 -22.15 25.09 27.48
C ILE A 92 -20.91 25.77 26.88
N PRO A 93 -19.75 25.67 27.55
CA PRO A 93 -18.52 26.22 27.00
C PRO A 93 -18.15 25.52 25.69
N THR A 94 -17.69 26.28 24.70
CA THR A 94 -17.38 25.79 23.34
C THR A 94 -16.45 24.57 23.31
N TRP A 95 -15.49 24.51 24.25
CA TRP A 95 -14.56 23.38 24.35
C TRP A 95 -15.28 22.08 24.75
N LEU A 96 -16.31 22.15 25.61
CA LEU A 96 -17.08 20.99 26.03
C LEU A 96 -17.93 20.49 24.87
N PHE A 97 -18.54 21.41 24.11
CA PHE A 97 -19.26 21.08 22.88
C PHE A 97 -18.37 20.39 21.84
N PHE A 98 -17.16 20.91 21.62
CA PHE A 98 -16.18 20.29 20.72
C PHE A 98 -15.75 18.90 21.20
N THR A 99 -15.60 18.73 22.52
CA THR A 99 -15.11 17.49 23.14
C THR A 99 -16.04 16.32 22.88
N TRP A 100 -17.34 16.42 23.15
CA TRP A 100 -18.21 15.26 22.93
C TRP A 100 -18.53 15.02 21.44
N LYS A 101 -18.50 16.08 20.61
CA LYS A 101 -18.89 16.02 19.19
C LYS A 101 -17.79 15.50 18.26
N TYR A 102 -16.55 15.99 18.39
CA TYR A 102 -15.48 15.67 17.42
C TYR A 102 -14.38 14.78 18.01
N VAL A 103 -14.06 14.92 19.30
CA VAL A 103 -12.89 14.24 19.90
C VAL A 103 -12.98 12.72 19.85
N PRO A 104 -14.13 12.05 20.13
CA PRO A 104 -14.20 10.59 20.07
C PRO A 104 -13.82 10.04 18.69
N THR A 105 -14.37 10.62 17.62
CA THR A 105 -14.06 10.22 16.25
C THR A 105 -12.62 10.59 15.87
N LEU A 106 -12.16 11.80 16.21
CA LEU A 106 -10.81 12.28 15.89
C LEU A 106 -9.72 11.39 16.52
N VAL A 107 -9.91 10.98 17.77
CA VAL A 107 -8.99 10.10 18.49
C VAL A 107 -8.91 8.73 17.84
N LEU A 108 -10.06 8.14 17.46
CA LEU A 108 -10.12 6.84 16.79
C LEU A 108 -9.55 6.88 15.38
N VAL A 109 -9.76 7.97 14.64
CA VAL A 109 -9.16 8.20 13.33
C VAL A 109 -7.63 8.28 13.45
N THR A 110 -7.12 9.04 14.41
CA THR A 110 -5.68 9.15 14.67
C THR A 110 -5.07 7.80 15.04
N TYR A 111 -5.79 6.99 15.82
CA TYR A 111 -5.42 5.60 16.10
C TYR A 111 -5.37 4.73 14.83
N GLY A 112 -6.34 4.89 13.94
CA GLY A 112 -6.37 4.25 12.62
C GLY A 112 -5.13 4.57 11.76
N VAL A 113 -4.64 5.82 11.79
CA VAL A 113 -3.38 6.22 11.13
C VAL A 113 -2.19 5.47 11.72
N GLY A 114 -2.15 5.30 13.04
CA GLY A 114 -1.10 4.50 13.70
C GLY A 114 -1.03 3.06 13.19
N TRP A 115 -2.20 2.44 12.98
CA TRP A 115 -2.32 1.11 12.37
C TRP A 115 -1.96 1.07 10.89
N GLN A 116 -2.29 2.12 10.13
CA GLN A 116 -1.94 2.25 8.71
C GLN A 116 -0.43 2.12 8.50
N ILE A 117 0.38 2.73 9.38
CA ILE A 117 1.85 2.66 9.32
C ILE A 117 2.34 1.22 9.52
N THR A 118 1.78 0.48 10.48
CA THR A 118 2.14 -0.94 10.69
C THR A 118 1.72 -1.80 9.51
N ASP A 119 0.49 -1.64 9.03
CA ASP A 119 -0.04 -2.44 7.92
C ASP A 119 0.77 -2.23 6.63
N TYR A 120 1.14 -0.99 6.34
CA TYR A 120 2.01 -0.66 5.22
C TYR A 120 3.36 -1.39 5.29
N GLU A 121 4.08 -1.29 6.41
CA GLU A 121 5.40 -1.92 6.55
C GLU A 121 5.33 -3.45 6.52
N VAL A 122 4.29 -4.04 7.12
CA VAL A 122 4.06 -5.50 7.06
C VAL A 122 3.87 -5.94 5.60
N LYS A 123 3.05 -5.24 4.82
CA LYS A 123 2.82 -5.53 3.39
C LYS A 123 4.07 -5.37 2.55
N ARG A 124 4.83 -4.29 2.77
CA ARG A 124 6.07 -3.98 2.06
C ARG A 124 7.16 -5.02 2.33
N LEU A 125 7.30 -5.46 3.58
CA LEU A 125 8.38 -6.37 3.98
C LEU A 125 8.02 -7.86 3.88
N GLU A 126 6.74 -8.21 3.71
CA GLU A 126 6.29 -9.61 3.57
C GLU A 126 7.08 -10.41 2.52
N PRO A 127 7.34 -9.91 1.29
CA PRO A 127 8.12 -10.65 0.31
C PRO A 127 9.50 -11.07 0.83
N TYR A 128 10.18 -10.20 1.58
CA TYR A 128 11.50 -10.49 2.15
C TYR A 128 11.43 -11.54 3.27
N TYR A 129 10.38 -11.50 4.11
CA TYR A 129 10.14 -12.56 5.11
C TYR A 129 9.85 -13.92 4.48
N GLN A 130 9.23 -13.95 3.30
CA GLN A 130 9.03 -15.19 2.55
C GLN A 130 10.37 -15.71 2.02
N LEU A 131 11.21 -14.82 1.47
CA LEU A 131 12.53 -15.16 0.94
C LEU A 131 13.55 -15.59 2.02
N SER A 132 13.38 -15.15 3.27
CA SER A 132 14.29 -15.50 4.39
C SER A 132 14.03 -16.88 5.01
N LYS A 133 12.98 -17.59 4.55
CA LYS A 133 12.70 -18.98 4.93
C LYS A 133 13.86 -19.90 4.53
N GLU A 134 14.03 -21.01 5.24
CA GLU A 134 15.19 -21.90 5.08
C GLU A 134 15.32 -22.47 3.66
N GLY A 135 14.19 -22.86 3.05
CA GLY A 135 14.09 -23.31 1.66
C GLY A 135 13.71 -22.21 0.65
N GLY A 136 13.85 -20.93 1.02
CA GLY A 136 13.39 -19.79 0.23
C GLY A 136 11.88 -19.76 0.01
N ALA A 137 11.44 -18.96 -0.97
CA ALA A 137 10.05 -18.86 -1.39
C ALA A 137 9.95 -18.89 -2.92
N THR A 138 8.79 -19.30 -3.43
CA THR A 138 8.51 -19.17 -4.87
C THR A 138 8.34 -17.70 -5.25
N ALA A 139 8.59 -17.34 -6.51
CA ALA A 139 8.39 -15.97 -6.99
C ALA A 139 6.94 -15.51 -6.82
N ALA A 140 5.97 -16.40 -7.06
CA ALA A 140 4.55 -16.14 -6.87
C ALA A 140 4.19 -15.77 -5.42
N GLU A 141 4.91 -16.32 -4.44
CA GLU A 141 4.71 -16.02 -3.02
C GLU A 141 5.55 -14.83 -2.52
N SER A 142 6.51 -14.35 -3.31
CA SER A 142 7.50 -13.33 -2.91
C SER A 142 7.70 -12.23 -3.98
N LEU A 143 8.59 -12.42 -4.95
CA LEU A 143 9.02 -11.38 -5.90
C LEU A 143 7.87 -10.78 -6.72
N ASN A 144 6.87 -11.58 -7.09
CA ASN A 144 5.69 -11.18 -7.87
C ASN A 144 4.55 -10.63 -7.00
N MET A 145 4.77 -10.55 -5.68
CA MET A 145 3.72 -10.16 -4.75
C MET A 145 3.57 -8.64 -4.71
N ASP A 146 2.37 -8.18 -5.08
CA ASP A 146 1.96 -6.77 -4.92
C ASP A 146 0.86 -6.64 -3.88
N TYR A 147 1.18 -6.01 -2.76
CA TYR A 147 0.21 -5.62 -1.73
C TYR A 147 0.02 -4.11 -1.61
N LEU A 148 0.89 -3.32 -2.24
CA LEU A 148 0.95 -1.87 -2.05
C LEU A 148 0.04 -1.12 -3.03
N THR A 149 -0.02 -1.57 -4.29
CA THR A 149 -0.90 -0.98 -5.32
C THR A 149 -2.24 -1.71 -5.41
N PHE A 150 -2.40 -2.82 -4.68
CA PHE A 150 -3.62 -3.60 -4.66
C PHE A 150 -4.69 -2.97 -3.75
N PHE A 151 -5.97 -3.10 -4.13
CA PHE A 151 -7.07 -2.52 -3.38
C PHE A 151 -7.13 -3.07 -1.94
N SER A 152 -7.03 -2.18 -0.94
CA SER A 152 -6.76 -2.56 0.46
C SER A 152 -7.78 -3.53 1.08
N TYR A 153 -9.05 -3.49 0.65
CA TYR A 153 -10.09 -4.41 1.14
C TYR A 153 -9.96 -5.83 0.63
N LEU A 154 -9.36 -6.01 -0.54
CA LEU A 154 -9.17 -7.34 -1.11
C LEU A 154 -7.84 -7.96 -0.65
N THR A 155 -6.98 -7.17 0.03
CA THR A 155 -5.70 -7.65 0.56
C THR A 155 -5.85 -8.81 1.56
N PRO A 156 -6.79 -8.80 2.53
CA PRO A 156 -7.08 -9.96 3.37
C PRO A 156 -7.38 -11.23 2.59
N VAL A 157 -8.21 -11.15 1.54
CA VAL A 157 -8.59 -12.30 0.70
C VAL A 157 -7.37 -12.86 -0.03
N LYS A 158 -6.52 -11.97 -0.58
CA LYS A 158 -5.27 -12.35 -1.23
C LYS A 158 -4.29 -12.98 -0.24
N ALA A 159 -4.15 -12.41 0.95
CA ALA A 159 -3.26 -12.90 2.01
C ALA A 159 -3.67 -14.30 2.51
N ILE A 160 -4.98 -14.57 2.63
CA ILE A 160 -5.49 -15.92 2.97
C ILE A 160 -5.08 -16.93 1.90
N ARG A 161 -5.26 -16.59 0.61
CA ARG A 161 -4.90 -17.49 -0.51
C ARG A 161 -3.42 -17.88 -0.50
N HIS A 162 -2.54 -16.94 -0.15
CA HIS A 162 -1.09 -17.18 -0.04
C HIS A 162 -0.63 -17.62 1.36
N ARG A 163 -1.56 -17.86 2.30
CA ARG A 163 -1.28 -18.25 3.70
C ARG A 163 -0.32 -17.29 4.44
N GLN A 164 -0.43 -16.00 4.17
CA GLN A 164 0.42 -14.95 4.75
C GLN A 164 -0.29 -14.27 5.93
N TRP A 165 -0.21 -14.94 7.09
CA TRP A 165 -0.95 -14.56 8.29
C TRP A 165 -0.60 -13.18 8.83
N ALA A 166 0.65 -12.73 8.70
CA ALA A 166 1.06 -11.41 9.17
C ALA A 166 0.33 -10.29 8.41
N VAL A 167 0.30 -10.34 7.07
CA VAL A 167 -0.43 -9.38 6.22
C VAL A 167 -1.93 -9.45 6.49
N LEU A 168 -2.49 -10.65 6.70
CA LEU A 168 -3.90 -10.83 7.02
C LEU A 168 -4.28 -10.09 8.32
N LEU A 169 -3.53 -10.33 9.41
CA LEU A 169 -3.80 -9.74 10.72
C LEU A 169 -3.59 -8.22 10.71
N SER A 170 -2.53 -7.73 10.04
CA SER A 170 -2.31 -6.28 9.91
C SER A 170 -3.41 -5.60 9.09
N SER A 171 -3.83 -6.23 7.99
CA SER A 171 -4.85 -5.66 7.10
C SER A 171 -6.22 -5.63 7.76
N ILE A 172 -6.61 -6.71 8.47
CA ILE A 172 -7.86 -6.72 9.24
C ILE A 172 -7.80 -5.67 10.35
N GLY A 173 -6.71 -5.63 11.13
CA GLY A 173 -6.53 -4.63 12.19
C GLY A 173 -6.66 -3.20 11.67
N TYR A 174 -6.01 -2.88 10.55
CA TYR A 174 -6.10 -1.59 9.89
C TYR A 174 -7.51 -1.28 9.37
N LEU A 175 -8.16 -2.20 8.66
CA LEU A 175 -9.51 -1.97 8.13
C LEU A 175 -10.51 -1.74 9.27
N LEU A 176 -10.44 -2.52 10.36
CA LEU A 176 -11.30 -2.32 11.53
C LEU A 176 -11.02 -0.98 12.21
N ALA A 177 -9.75 -0.66 12.50
CA ALA A 177 -9.36 0.53 13.24
C ALA A 177 -9.58 1.84 12.45
N SER A 178 -9.32 1.84 11.14
CA SER A 178 -9.34 3.04 10.31
C SER A 178 -10.66 3.30 9.59
N SER A 179 -11.51 2.26 9.41
CA SER A 179 -12.82 2.39 8.73
C SER A 179 -14.00 2.11 9.65
N LEU A 180 -14.17 0.89 10.17
CA LEU A 180 -15.41 0.50 10.86
C LEU A 180 -15.56 1.13 12.24
N VAL A 181 -14.48 1.22 13.02
CA VAL A 181 -14.52 1.78 14.38
C VAL A 181 -14.99 3.25 14.40
N PRO A 182 -14.45 4.18 13.59
CA PRO A 182 -14.96 5.55 13.50
C PRO A 182 -16.42 5.66 13.04
N VAL A 183 -16.84 4.83 12.07
CA VAL A 183 -18.22 4.81 11.57
C VAL A 183 -19.20 4.37 12.66
N LEU A 184 -18.88 3.30 13.38
CA LEU A 184 -19.72 2.82 14.48
C LEU A 184 -19.72 3.79 15.66
N GLN A 185 -18.59 4.44 15.96
CA GLN A 185 -18.51 5.48 16.98
C GLN A 185 -19.43 6.66 16.67
N SER A 186 -19.52 7.06 15.40
CA SER A 186 -20.42 8.14 14.98
C SER A 186 -21.90 7.82 15.22
N ALA A 187 -22.28 6.53 15.26
CA ALA A 187 -23.63 6.08 15.54
C ALA A 187 -23.87 5.77 17.02
N SER A 188 -22.82 5.62 17.84
CA SER A 188 -22.97 5.30 19.26
C SER A 188 -23.42 6.50 20.10
N PHE A 189 -23.11 7.72 19.68
CA PHE A 189 -23.54 8.94 20.39
C PHE A 189 -24.84 9.45 19.79
N ASN A 190 -25.85 9.65 20.65
CA ASN A 190 -27.16 10.18 20.25
C ASN A 190 -27.60 11.32 21.18
N LEU A 191 -28.39 12.24 20.63
CA LEU A 191 -29.06 13.32 21.37
C LEU A 191 -30.52 12.95 21.63
N GLU A 192 -30.93 12.98 22.90
CA GLU A 192 -32.32 12.77 23.32
C GLU A 192 -32.93 14.03 23.95
N PRO A 193 -34.24 14.30 23.82
CA PRO A 193 -35.22 13.58 22.99
C PRO A 193 -34.95 13.77 21.48
N ARG A 194 -35.42 12.81 20.67
CA ARG A 194 -35.31 12.84 19.21
C ARG A 194 -36.04 14.06 18.64
N LYS A 195 -35.62 14.49 17.44
CA LYS A 195 -36.06 15.74 16.80
C LYS A 195 -37.58 15.85 16.64
N GLU A 196 -38.28 14.73 16.41
CA GLU A 196 -39.73 14.68 16.22
C GLU A 196 -40.51 14.89 17.54
N ASP A 197 -39.94 14.48 18.67
CA ASP A 197 -40.60 14.53 19.99
C ASP A 197 -40.23 15.77 20.81
N ARG A 198 -39.34 16.63 20.29
CA ARG A 198 -38.77 17.74 21.04
C ARG A 198 -39.75 18.91 21.16
N LYS A 199 -40.01 19.33 22.40
CA LYS A 199 -40.69 20.61 22.71
C LYS A 199 -39.67 21.72 22.97
N GLU A 200 -40.01 22.96 22.65
CA GLU A 200 -39.19 24.12 22.97
C GLU A 200 -39.00 24.24 24.49
N GLY A 201 -37.74 24.39 24.94
CA GLY A 201 -37.40 24.54 26.36
C GLY A 201 -37.12 23.23 27.13
N GLU A 202 -37.19 22.06 26.50
CA GLU A 202 -36.86 20.79 27.16
C GLU A 202 -35.33 20.53 27.23
N PRO A 203 -34.82 19.95 28.34
CA PRO A 203 -33.41 19.61 28.47
C PRO A 203 -33.01 18.52 27.47
N LYS A 204 -31.88 18.75 26.80
CA LYS A 204 -31.25 17.81 25.86
C LYS A 204 -30.21 16.97 26.59
N PHE A 205 -30.17 15.69 26.28
CA PHE A 205 -29.31 14.69 26.91
C PHE A 205 -28.40 14.06 25.86
N VAL A 206 -27.09 14.09 26.10
CA VAL A 206 -26.15 13.24 25.34
C VAL A 206 -26.18 11.85 25.96
N ARG A 207 -26.62 10.86 25.18
CA ARG A 207 -26.68 9.44 25.57
C ARG A 207 -25.89 8.58 24.61
N ILE A 208 -25.42 7.45 25.12
CA ILE A 208 -24.72 6.44 24.34
C ILE A 208 -25.67 5.27 24.11
N ASP A 209 -25.87 4.93 22.83
CA ASP A 209 -26.66 3.78 22.41
C ASP A 209 -25.87 2.49 22.67
N ALA A 210 -26.47 1.60 23.45
CA ALA A 210 -25.82 0.40 23.96
C ALA A 210 -25.40 -0.60 22.86
N PRO A 211 -26.29 -0.99 21.91
CA PRO A 211 -25.92 -1.82 20.77
C PRO A 211 -24.70 -1.30 20.00
N TRP A 212 -24.71 -0.03 19.59
CA TRP A 212 -23.62 0.55 18.80
C TRP A 212 -22.33 0.67 19.60
N SER A 213 -22.43 1.09 20.87
CA SER A 213 -21.27 1.16 21.76
C SER A 213 -20.62 -0.19 22.00
N ARG A 214 -21.42 -1.25 22.20
CA ARG A 214 -20.90 -2.61 22.35
C ARG A 214 -20.28 -3.14 21.05
N ALA A 215 -20.82 -2.75 19.89
CA ALA A 215 -20.20 -3.06 18.61
C ALA A 215 -18.81 -2.41 18.51
N VAL A 216 -18.66 -1.13 18.84
CA VAL A 216 -17.35 -0.45 18.88
C VAL A 216 -16.37 -1.18 19.79
N THR A 217 -16.78 -1.49 21.03
CA THR A 217 -15.98 -2.26 21.99
C THR A 217 -15.54 -3.60 21.43
N ALA A 218 -16.47 -4.35 20.81
CA ALA A 218 -16.17 -5.65 20.21
C ALA A 218 -15.12 -5.53 19.08
N PHE A 219 -15.27 -4.57 18.16
CA PHE A 219 -14.30 -4.36 17.09
C PHE A 219 -12.93 -3.92 17.61
N LEU A 220 -12.87 -3.08 18.65
CA LEU A 220 -11.61 -2.71 19.30
C LEU A 220 -10.92 -3.91 19.96
N ILE A 221 -11.69 -4.82 20.58
CA ILE A 221 -11.15 -6.09 21.10
C ILE A 221 -10.61 -6.95 19.96
N VAL A 222 -11.32 -7.07 18.83
CA VAL A 222 -10.80 -7.80 17.66
C VAL A 222 -9.50 -7.17 17.15
N VAL A 223 -9.40 -5.84 17.09
CA VAL A 223 -8.15 -5.14 16.74
C VAL A 223 -7.01 -5.49 17.71
N ALA A 224 -7.29 -5.54 19.02
CA ALA A 224 -6.30 -5.94 20.02
C ALA A 224 -5.87 -7.41 19.88
N LEU A 225 -6.79 -8.31 19.55
CA LEU A 225 -6.50 -9.70 19.22
C LEU A 225 -5.64 -9.83 17.95
N CYS A 226 -5.92 -9.02 16.93
CA CYS A 226 -5.07 -8.95 15.74
C CYS A 226 -3.67 -8.43 16.07
N GLY A 227 -3.54 -7.40 16.91
CA GLY A 227 -2.26 -6.85 17.36
C GLY A 227 -1.43 -7.84 18.17
N THR A 228 -2.03 -8.53 19.14
CA THR A 228 -1.36 -9.58 19.91
C THR A 228 -0.92 -10.74 19.01
N ALA A 229 -1.80 -11.25 18.15
CA ALA A 229 -1.46 -12.32 17.19
C ALA A 229 -0.34 -11.88 16.22
N LEU A 230 -0.35 -10.62 15.78
CA LEU A 230 0.68 -10.05 14.91
C LEU A 230 2.05 -10.01 15.61
N ILE A 231 2.11 -9.68 16.91
CA ILE A 231 3.36 -9.74 17.69
C ILE A 231 3.96 -11.15 17.67
N PHE A 232 3.14 -12.19 17.79
CA PHE A 232 3.61 -13.58 17.69
C PHE A 232 4.08 -13.94 16.28
N GLN A 233 3.31 -13.57 15.25
CA GLN A 233 3.65 -13.86 13.86
C GLN A 233 4.92 -13.13 13.39
N LEU A 234 5.16 -11.92 13.89
CA LEU A 234 6.35 -11.13 13.56
C LEU A 234 7.61 -11.56 14.34
N ARG A 235 7.59 -12.64 15.13
CA ARG A 235 8.82 -13.19 15.74
C ARG A 235 9.80 -13.77 14.73
N ARG A 236 9.35 -14.05 13.51
CA ARG A 236 10.21 -14.46 12.39
C ARG A 236 11.27 -13.40 12.04
N LYS A 237 12.39 -13.85 11.44
CA LYS A 237 13.52 -13.01 11.03
C LYS A 237 13.35 -12.52 9.58
N SER A 238 13.64 -11.25 9.33
CA SER A 238 13.47 -10.64 7.99
C SER A 238 14.53 -11.06 6.98
N GLY A 239 15.74 -11.42 7.43
CA GLY A 239 16.87 -11.70 6.53
C GLY A 239 17.48 -10.43 5.90
N LEU A 240 16.99 -9.26 6.29
CA LEU A 240 17.45 -7.94 5.86
C LEU A 240 18.42 -7.36 6.88
N GLN A 241 19.52 -6.77 6.41
CA GLN A 241 20.47 -6.01 7.24
C GLN A 241 20.04 -4.54 7.40
N SER A 242 19.47 -3.95 6.35
CA SER A 242 19.02 -2.55 6.32
C SER A 242 17.68 -2.42 5.58
N ASP A 243 17.16 -1.20 5.53
CA ASP A 243 15.87 -0.90 4.90
C ASP A 243 15.97 -0.89 3.37
N PRO A 244 15.26 -1.78 2.63
CA PRO A 244 15.31 -1.84 1.16
C PRO A 244 14.48 -0.70 0.54
N LYS A 245 15.02 0.53 0.58
CA LYS A 245 14.33 1.73 0.05
C LYS A 245 14.58 1.93 -1.44
N GLY A 246 13.49 2.19 -2.15
CA GLY A 246 13.52 2.60 -3.55
C GLY A 246 14.13 1.56 -4.49
N ILE A 247 14.60 2.04 -5.64
CA ILE A 247 15.22 1.22 -6.70
C ILE A 247 16.61 0.77 -6.25
N ALA A 248 17.37 1.66 -5.60
CA ALA A 248 18.71 1.40 -5.08
C ALA A 248 18.74 0.22 -4.11
N GLY A 249 17.75 0.16 -3.20
CA GLY A 249 17.66 -0.93 -2.23
C GLY A 249 17.36 -2.29 -2.84
N VAL A 250 16.69 -2.37 -3.99
CA VAL A 250 16.48 -3.64 -4.71
C VAL A 250 17.67 -3.96 -5.62
N ALA A 251 18.26 -2.94 -6.25
CA ALA A 251 19.43 -3.07 -7.12
C ALA A 251 20.66 -3.61 -6.35
N SER A 252 20.94 -3.08 -5.16
CA SER A 252 22.07 -3.54 -4.33
C SER A 252 21.96 -5.01 -3.93
N MET A 253 20.75 -5.55 -3.81
CA MET A 253 20.50 -6.96 -3.48
C MET A 253 20.69 -7.90 -4.68
N ALA A 254 20.72 -7.35 -5.89
CA ALA A 254 20.77 -8.12 -7.14
C ALA A 254 22.19 -8.22 -7.71
N THR A 255 23.16 -7.46 -7.21
CA THR A 255 24.52 -7.38 -7.79
C THR A 255 25.36 -8.62 -7.55
N LYS A 256 25.24 -9.26 -6.37
CA LYS A 256 26.05 -10.43 -5.99
C LYS A 256 25.51 -11.77 -6.50
N SER A 257 24.39 -11.79 -7.21
CA SER A 257 23.72 -13.02 -7.62
C SER A 257 23.32 -13.03 -9.09
N HIS A 258 23.16 -14.23 -9.65
CA HIS A 258 22.68 -14.43 -11.02
C HIS A 258 21.15 -14.22 -11.17
N VAL A 259 20.49 -13.58 -10.20
CA VAL A 259 19.02 -13.38 -10.20
C VAL A 259 18.55 -12.58 -11.41
N LEU A 260 19.39 -11.67 -11.93
CA LEU A 260 19.05 -10.82 -13.06
C LEU A 260 18.95 -11.60 -14.38
N ASN A 261 19.64 -12.73 -14.53
CA ASN A 261 19.59 -13.55 -15.75
C ASN A 261 18.17 -14.07 -16.07
N ASP A 262 17.31 -14.15 -15.05
CA ASP A 262 15.93 -14.61 -15.20
C ASP A 262 15.04 -13.61 -15.95
N PHE A 263 15.49 -12.35 -16.04
CA PHE A 263 14.80 -11.24 -16.67
C PHE A 263 15.23 -10.98 -18.11
N HIS A 264 16.06 -11.85 -18.69
CA HIS A 264 16.42 -11.78 -20.11
C HIS A 264 15.17 -11.74 -21.00
N GLU A 265 15.10 -10.75 -21.90
CA GLU A 265 13.97 -10.41 -22.79
C GLU A 265 12.67 -9.96 -22.08
N LEU A 266 12.74 -9.55 -20.81
CA LEU A 266 11.56 -9.07 -20.06
C LEU A 266 11.54 -7.55 -19.84
N ASP A 267 12.42 -6.81 -20.51
CA ASP A 267 12.64 -5.38 -20.28
C ASP A 267 11.36 -4.54 -20.51
N THR A 268 10.60 -4.87 -21.55
CA THR A 268 9.32 -4.23 -21.88
C THR A 268 8.09 -5.08 -21.54
N ALA A 269 8.28 -6.25 -20.94
CA ALA A 269 7.21 -7.19 -20.67
C ALA A 269 6.27 -6.67 -19.56
N PRO A 270 4.94 -6.88 -19.70
CA PRO A 270 3.98 -6.53 -18.65
C PRO A 270 4.10 -7.46 -17.43
N ASN A 271 3.61 -7.02 -16.28
CA ASN A 271 3.75 -7.74 -15.01
C ASN A 271 3.22 -9.18 -15.06
N HIS A 272 2.11 -9.43 -15.75
CA HIS A 272 1.53 -10.78 -15.81
C HIS A 272 2.44 -11.79 -16.54
N VAL A 273 3.21 -11.35 -17.55
CA VAL A 273 4.19 -12.18 -18.28
C VAL A 273 5.36 -12.53 -17.36
N ILE A 274 5.92 -11.52 -16.69
CA ILE A 274 7.00 -11.71 -15.70
C ILE A 274 6.51 -12.66 -14.60
N HIS A 275 5.30 -12.43 -14.09
CA HIS A 275 4.74 -13.24 -13.03
C HIS A 275 4.58 -14.70 -13.46
N LYS A 276 4.01 -14.96 -14.64
CA LYS A 276 3.85 -16.32 -15.16
C LYS A 276 5.18 -17.02 -15.42
N ARG A 277 6.17 -16.31 -15.97
CA ARG A 277 7.51 -16.87 -16.25
C ARG A 277 8.27 -17.23 -14.99
N LEU A 278 8.15 -16.41 -13.94
CA LEU A 278 8.89 -16.60 -12.70
C LEU A 278 8.11 -17.40 -11.65
N GLN A 279 6.79 -17.60 -11.79
CA GLN A 279 5.90 -18.08 -10.71
C GLN A 279 6.42 -19.30 -9.94
N HIS A 280 6.99 -20.29 -10.63
CA HIS A 280 7.45 -21.55 -10.04
C HIS A 280 8.92 -21.54 -9.61
N ARG A 281 9.67 -20.47 -9.94
CA ARG A 281 11.09 -20.35 -9.55
C ARG A 281 11.20 -20.03 -8.08
N ARG A 282 12.14 -20.68 -7.40
CA ARG A 282 12.45 -20.42 -5.99
C ARG A 282 13.57 -19.40 -5.87
N TYR A 283 13.43 -18.51 -4.90
CA TYR A 283 14.42 -17.51 -4.53
C TYR A 283 14.64 -17.53 -3.03
N LYS A 284 15.86 -17.18 -2.60
CA LYS A 284 16.23 -17.12 -1.20
C LYS A 284 16.98 -15.82 -0.92
N LEU A 285 16.67 -15.16 0.18
CA LEU A 285 17.41 -13.99 0.63
C LEU A 285 18.55 -14.45 1.55
N TYR A 286 19.80 -14.11 1.19
CA TYR A 286 20.99 -14.40 1.98
C TYR A 286 21.89 -13.17 2.09
N ARG A 287 22.15 -12.71 3.33
CA ARG A 287 22.90 -11.47 3.62
C ARG A 287 22.42 -10.28 2.78
N SER A 288 21.11 -10.01 2.81
CA SER A 288 20.46 -9.01 1.96
C SER A 288 20.57 -9.25 0.44
N CYS A 289 21.24 -10.27 -0.07
CA CYS A 289 21.32 -10.57 -1.50
C CYS A 289 20.27 -11.59 -1.93
N LEU A 290 19.67 -11.40 -3.10
CA LEU A 290 18.65 -12.30 -3.66
C LEU A 290 19.29 -13.43 -4.44
N TRP A 291 19.26 -14.66 -3.94
CA TRP A 291 19.80 -15.83 -4.61
C TRP A 291 18.71 -16.62 -5.34
N GLN A 292 19.06 -17.16 -6.50
CA GLN A 292 18.23 -18.07 -7.27
C GLN A 292 18.38 -19.50 -6.72
N GLY A 293 17.24 -20.19 -6.52
CA GLY A 293 17.18 -21.59 -6.17
C GLY A 293 16.94 -22.50 -7.38
N GLU A 294 16.47 -23.73 -7.13
CA GLU A 294 16.27 -24.76 -8.16
C GLU A 294 15.40 -24.30 -9.34
N ARG A 295 15.88 -24.61 -10.55
CA ARG A 295 15.30 -24.17 -11.82
C ARG A 295 14.17 -25.10 -12.24
N VAL A 296 12.92 -24.71 -11.99
CA VAL A 296 11.75 -25.43 -12.51
C VAL A 296 11.54 -25.08 -14.00
N LYS A 297 11.18 -26.09 -14.82
CA LYS A 297 10.90 -25.94 -16.27
C LYS A 297 9.99 -24.72 -16.51
N THR A 298 10.48 -23.84 -17.38
CA THR A 298 9.81 -22.58 -17.74
C THR A 298 8.83 -22.85 -18.88
N GLU A 299 7.56 -22.47 -18.70
CA GLU A 299 6.61 -22.40 -19.81
C GLU A 299 6.88 -21.12 -20.62
N THR A 300 6.92 -21.24 -21.95
CA THR A 300 6.99 -20.09 -22.85
C THR A 300 5.75 -19.21 -22.66
N ALA A 301 5.96 -17.94 -22.32
CA ALA A 301 4.87 -16.99 -22.22
C ALA A 301 4.30 -16.68 -23.62
N PRO A 302 2.97 -16.63 -23.79
CA PRO A 302 2.37 -16.21 -25.05
C PRO A 302 2.71 -14.73 -25.34
N PRO A 303 2.67 -14.30 -26.61
CA PRO A 303 2.85 -12.89 -26.96
C PRO A 303 1.81 -12.04 -26.22
N SER A 304 2.29 -11.01 -25.51
CA SER A 304 1.45 -10.17 -24.66
C SER A 304 0.96 -8.94 -25.40
N ARG A 305 -0.33 -8.62 -25.21
CA ARG A 305 -0.92 -7.35 -25.62
C ARG A 305 -0.28 -6.19 -24.86
N LEU A 306 -0.22 -5.03 -25.52
CA LEU A 306 0.26 -3.81 -24.88
C LEU A 306 -0.76 -3.37 -23.79
N GLU A 307 -0.37 -3.45 -22.53
CA GLU A 307 -1.22 -3.07 -21.40
C GLU A 307 -0.85 -1.69 -20.87
N ASN A 308 -1.86 -0.93 -20.41
CA ASN A 308 -1.62 0.36 -19.77
C ASN A 308 -0.86 0.16 -18.43
N PRO A 309 0.37 0.72 -18.31
CA PRO A 309 1.30 0.53 -17.20
C PRO A 309 0.91 1.35 -15.96
N HIS A 310 -0.13 2.19 -16.03
CA HIS A 310 -0.59 2.95 -14.86
C HIS A 310 -1.38 2.06 -13.90
N PRO A 311 -1.18 2.21 -12.58
CA PRO A 311 -2.06 1.68 -11.55
C PRO A 311 -3.52 1.97 -11.88
N ARG A 312 -4.41 1.06 -11.49
CA ARG A 312 -5.82 1.14 -11.89
C ARG A 312 -6.45 2.47 -11.49
N MET A 313 -6.07 3.04 -10.34
CA MET A 313 -6.60 4.31 -9.85
C MET A 313 -6.13 5.52 -10.67
N LEU A 314 -4.95 5.45 -11.28
CA LEU A 314 -4.40 6.52 -12.10
C LEU A 314 -4.88 6.47 -13.56
N ARG A 315 -5.67 5.46 -13.93
CA ARG A 315 -6.31 5.39 -15.25
C ARG A 315 -7.45 6.41 -15.35
N LEU A 316 -7.59 7.03 -16.52
CA LEU A 316 -8.57 8.10 -16.75
C LEU A 316 -10.01 7.69 -16.39
N ALA A 317 -10.44 6.48 -16.78
CA ALA A 317 -11.79 5.99 -16.49
C ALA A 317 -12.08 5.88 -14.97
N ALA A 318 -11.12 5.34 -14.20
CA ALA A 318 -11.25 5.26 -12.75
C ALA A 318 -11.21 6.65 -12.10
N GLY A 319 -10.39 7.55 -12.66
CA GLY A 319 -10.30 8.93 -12.20
C GLY A 319 -11.55 9.76 -12.41
N ILE A 320 -12.15 9.69 -13.60
CA ILE A 320 -13.43 10.36 -13.88
C ILE A 320 -14.50 9.82 -12.95
N LEU A 321 -14.59 8.50 -12.78
CA LEU A 321 -15.53 7.88 -11.84
C LEU A 321 -15.31 8.41 -10.42
N TYR A 322 -14.06 8.52 -9.96
CA TYR A 322 -13.75 9.00 -8.62
C TYR A 322 -14.12 10.48 -8.41
N ILE A 323 -13.80 11.35 -9.38
CA ILE A 323 -14.16 12.77 -9.33
C ILE A 323 -15.68 12.93 -9.33
N VAL A 324 -16.39 12.18 -10.19
CA VAL A 324 -17.86 12.17 -10.19
C VAL A 324 -18.40 11.73 -8.84
N CYS A 325 -17.85 10.68 -8.22
CA CYS A 325 -18.23 10.27 -6.87
C CYS A 325 -18.02 11.36 -5.81
N LEU A 326 -16.92 12.13 -5.89
CA LEU A 326 -16.66 13.26 -4.97
C LEU A 326 -17.70 14.37 -5.16
N LEU A 327 -18.00 14.75 -6.40
CA LEU A 327 -18.99 15.78 -6.71
C LEU A 327 -20.41 15.34 -6.34
N LEU A 328 -20.77 14.08 -6.59
CA LEU A 328 -22.04 13.51 -6.17
C LEU A 328 -22.17 13.50 -4.64
N PHE A 329 -21.09 13.18 -3.92
CA PHE A 329 -21.13 13.24 -2.45
C PHE A 329 -21.24 14.67 -1.93
N GLY A 330 -20.56 15.64 -2.55
CA GLY A 330 -20.74 17.07 -2.25
C GLY A 330 -22.14 17.58 -2.57
N GLY A 331 -22.82 17.05 -3.60
CA GLY A 331 -24.24 17.33 -3.82
C GLY A 331 -25.18 16.61 -2.85
N LEU A 332 -24.78 15.42 -2.37
CA LEU A 332 -25.59 14.59 -1.48
C LEU A 332 -25.69 15.17 -0.07
N ILE A 333 -24.61 15.74 0.48
CA ILE A 333 -24.63 16.36 1.81
C ILE A 333 -25.73 17.44 1.92
N PRO A 334 -25.76 18.52 1.11
CA PRO A 334 -26.81 19.52 1.19
C PRO A 334 -28.19 18.95 0.84
N ALA A 335 -28.28 18.00 -0.10
CA ALA A 335 -29.55 17.35 -0.41
C ALA A 335 -30.15 16.64 0.81
N LEU A 336 -29.34 15.90 1.58
CA LEU A 336 -29.80 15.22 2.80
C LEU A 336 -30.10 16.21 3.95
N MET A 337 -29.34 17.30 4.05
CA MET A 337 -29.50 18.26 5.15
C MET A 337 -30.67 19.23 4.98
N PHE A 338 -30.91 19.71 3.76
CA PHE A 338 -31.88 20.77 3.50
C PHE A 338 -33.21 20.28 2.90
N VAL A 339 -33.26 19.09 2.30
CA VAL A 339 -34.50 18.57 1.70
C VAL A 339 -35.29 17.77 2.75
N PRO A 340 -36.53 18.19 3.11
CA PRO A 340 -37.31 17.55 4.17
C PRO A 340 -37.53 16.04 3.98
N GLY A 341 -37.78 15.60 2.74
CA GLY A 341 -38.01 14.18 2.44
C GLY A 341 -36.75 13.30 2.49
N ALA A 342 -35.57 13.89 2.34
CA ALA A 342 -34.30 13.15 2.31
C ALA A 342 -33.63 13.06 3.69
N ASN A 343 -33.96 13.98 4.60
CA ASN A 343 -33.48 14.02 5.98
C ASN A 343 -33.84 12.74 6.78
N VAL A 344 -34.89 12.03 6.37
CA VAL A 344 -35.28 10.74 6.96
C VAL A 344 -34.16 9.70 6.87
N VAL A 345 -33.33 9.74 5.83
CA VAL A 345 -32.22 8.79 5.66
C VAL A 345 -31.15 9.01 6.74
N THR A 346 -30.79 10.26 7.01
CA THR A 346 -29.84 10.63 8.06
C THR A 346 -30.38 10.35 9.46
N GLU A 347 -31.69 10.46 9.66
CA GLU A 347 -32.34 10.16 10.95
C GLU A 347 -32.45 8.65 11.21
N LYS A 348 -32.69 7.83 10.17
CA LYS A 348 -32.76 6.37 10.30
C LYS A 348 -31.38 5.70 10.31
N LEU A 349 -30.42 6.25 9.58
CA LEU A 349 -29.09 5.66 9.38
C LEU A 349 -28.00 6.68 9.74
N PRO A 350 -27.71 6.90 11.04
CA PRO A 350 -26.71 7.87 11.48
C PRO A 350 -25.30 7.54 10.97
N TRP A 351 -24.97 6.28 10.73
CA TRP A 351 -23.67 5.88 10.20
C TRP A 351 -23.53 6.07 8.68
N PHE A 352 -24.59 6.46 7.95
CA PHE A 352 -24.59 6.41 6.48
C PHE A 352 -23.59 7.39 5.85
N LEU A 353 -23.64 8.66 6.27
CA LEU A 353 -22.76 9.70 5.74
C LEU A 353 -21.30 9.44 6.10
N THR A 354 -21.04 8.98 7.32
CA THR A 354 -19.68 8.63 7.77
C THR A 354 -19.15 7.43 7.02
N LEU A 355 -19.99 6.42 6.76
CA LEU A 355 -19.60 5.29 5.93
C LEU A 355 -19.18 5.77 4.53
N LEU A 356 -19.98 6.63 3.88
CA LEU A 356 -19.64 7.13 2.54
C LEU A 356 -18.35 7.98 2.55
N ALA A 357 -18.15 8.82 3.56
CA ALA A 357 -16.90 9.56 3.75
C ALA A 357 -15.70 8.63 3.93
N THR A 358 -15.85 7.54 4.72
CA THR A 358 -14.78 6.55 4.86
C THR A 358 -14.48 5.85 3.54
N LEU A 359 -15.49 5.46 2.75
CA LEU A 359 -15.29 4.85 1.42
C LEU A 359 -14.48 5.77 0.49
N ILE A 360 -14.79 7.07 0.48
CA ILE A 360 -14.02 8.07 -0.26
C ILE A 360 -12.57 8.14 0.22
N LYS A 361 -12.34 8.19 1.54
CA LYS A 361 -11.01 8.15 2.15
C LYS A 361 -10.20 6.91 1.74
N LEU A 362 -10.85 5.75 1.64
CA LEU A 362 -10.20 4.49 1.30
C LEU A 362 -9.72 4.46 -0.15
N VAL A 363 -10.56 4.98 -1.05
CA VAL A 363 -10.19 5.19 -2.45
C VAL A 363 -9.05 6.20 -2.55
N TRP A 364 -9.12 7.32 -1.80
CA TRP A 364 -8.05 8.33 -1.74
C TRP A 364 -6.72 7.73 -1.26
N THR A 365 -6.74 6.87 -0.24
CA THR A 365 -5.52 6.22 0.28
C THR A 365 -4.83 5.38 -0.80
N THR A 366 -5.61 4.69 -1.64
CA THR A 366 -5.07 3.91 -2.76
C THR A 366 -4.48 4.83 -3.82
N PHE A 367 -5.21 5.89 -4.17
CA PHE A 367 -4.75 6.91 -5.12
C PHE A 367 -3.44 7.59 -4.67
N ASP A 368 -3.37 7.98 -3.40
CA ASP A 368 -2.18 8.58 -2.78
C ASP A 368 -0.98 7.61 -2.82
N CYS A 369 -1.18 6.34 -2.50
CA CYS A 369 -0.15 5.31 -2.63
C CYS A 369 0.36 5.19 -4.08
N ASP A 370 -0.54 5.13 -5.05
CA ASP A 370 -0.20 4.99 -6.48
C ASP A 370 0.65 6.18 -6.99
N VAL A 371 0.31 7.41 -6.58
CA VAL A 371 1.10 8.62 -6.90
C VAL A 371 2.50 8.53 -6.29
N ARG A 372 2.62 8.10 -5.03
CA ARG A 372 3.90 7.97 -4.32
C ARG A 372 4.81 6.91 -4.94
N VAL A 373 4.26 5.77 -5.36
CA VAL A 373 4.97 4.67 -6.01
C VAL A 373 5.60 5.11 -7.34
N ILE A 374 4.88 5.95 -8.10
CA ILE A 374 5.28 6.38 -9.44
C ILE A 374 6.26 7.56 -9.43
N GLU A 375 6.26 8.39 -8.39
CA GLU A 375 7.05 9.63 -8.37
C GLU A 375 8.54 9.45 -8.71
N PRO A 376 9.31 8.52 -8.11
CA PRO A 376 10.73 8.36 -8.43
C PRO A 376 10.96 8.02 -9.90
N TYR A 377 10.10 7.19 -10.47
CA TYR A 377 10.15 6.80 -11.87
C TYR A 377 9.79 7.94 -12.81
N TYR A 378 8.86 8.81 -12.40
CA TYR A 378 8.52 10.01 -13.17
C TYR A 378 9.69 11.00 -13.23
N ILE A 379 10.45 11.13 -12.14
CA ILE A 379 11.66 11.96 -12.12
C ILE A 379 12.72 11.35 -13.05
N LEU A 380 12.90 10.02 -13.01
CA LEU A 380 13.83 9.31 -13.88
C LEU A 380 13.46 9.41 -15.37
N SER A 381 12.17 9.40 -15.72
CA SER A 381 11.74 9.52 -17.12
C SER A 381 11.98 10.91 -17.72
N ARG A 382 12.16 11.94 -16.87
CA ARG A 382 12.60 13.28 -17.29
C ARG A 382 14.10 13.38 -17.58
N ARG A 383 14.86 12.29 -17.38
CA ARG A 383 16.32 12.19 -17.55
C ARG A 383 17.12 13.04 -16.56
N GLN A 384 18.43 12.76 -16.49
CA GLN A 384 19.40 13.53 -15.69
C GLN A 384 19.02 13.65 -14.19
N ALA A 385 18.39 12.62 -13.62
CA ALA A 385 18.00 12.62 -12.22
C ALA A 385 19.21 12.37 -11.30
N PRO A 386 19.34 13.06 -10.15
CA PRO A 386 20.44 12.83 -9.22
C PRO A 386 20.33 11.45 -8.56
N GLY A 387 21.46 10.88 -8.13
CA GLY A 387 21.53 9.56 -7.47
C GLY A 387 20.57 9.36 -6.28
N ARG A 388 20.29 10.42 -5.50
CA ARG A 388 19.29 10.40 -4.41
C ARG A 388 17.88 9.99 -4.85
N THR A 389 17.55 10.10 -6.14
CA THR A 389 16.27 9.65 -6.68
C THR A 389 16.13 8.13 -6.63
N LEU A 390 17.24 7.38 -6.73
CA LEU A 390 17.22 5.92 -6.66
C LEU A 390 16.90 5.40 -5.25
N THR A 391 17.28 6.14 -4.21
CA THR A 391 16.96 5.82 -2.80
C THR A 391 15.66 6.47 -2.32
N LEU A 392 15.00 7.27 -3.18
CA LEU A 392 13.79 8.00 -2.84
C LEU A 392 12.62 7.04 -2.68
N ASP A 393 12.08 6.99 -1.46
CA ASP A 393 10.87 6.25 -1.15
C ASP A 393 9.90 7.13 -0.33
N TYR A 394 8.75 7.43 -0.96
CA TYR A 394 7.63 8.15 -0.34
C TYR A 394 6.58 7.22 0.24
N THR A 395 6.56 5.96 -0.21
CA THR A 395 5.53 4.99 0.15
C THR A 395 5.62 4.61 1.63
N GLY A 396 6.84 4.45 2.17
CA GLY A 396 7.09 4.20 3.60
C GLY A 396 7.23 5.42 4.49
N THR A 397 6.81 6.61 4.05
CA THR A 397 6.89 7.82 4.87
C THR A 397 5.58 8.04 5.65
N ILE A 398 5.70 8.42 6.94
CA ILE A 398 4.55 8.74 7.80
C ILE A 398 3.65 9.79 7.11
N PRO A 399 2.31 9.58 7.05
CA PRO A 399 1.41 10.44 6.27
C PRO A 399 1.49 11.95 6.55
N GLY A 400 1.79 12.39 7.77
CA GLY A 400 1.99 13.82 8.07
C GLY A 400 3.35 14.36 7.60
N TRP A 401 4.41 13.56 7.73
CA TRP A 401 5.77 13.99 7.40
C TRP A 401 6.03 14.03 5.90
N ILE A 402 5.31 13.24 5.11
CA ILE A 402 5.47 13.21 3.65
C ILE A 402 5.21 14.57 3.01
N ILE A 403 4.26 15.35 3.53
CA ILE A 403 3.88 16.66 2.99
C ILE A 403 5.11 17.58 3.02
N ILE A 404 5.73 17.70 4.19
CA ILE A 404 6.91 18.53 4.38
C ILE A 404 8.09 17.99 3.57
N LYS A 405 8.35 16.68 3.64
CA LYS A 405 9.47 16.04 2.91
C LYS A 405 9.34 16.19 1.39
N ALA A 406 8.14 16.03 0.84
CA ALA A 406 7.88 16.18 -0.58
C ALA A 406 7.98 17.64 -1.02
N ALA A 407 7.44 18.58 -0.24
CA ALA A 407 7.57 20.01 -0.50
C ALA A 407 9.04 20.48 -0.51
N LEU A 408 9.84 20.06 0.49
CA LEU A 408 11.26 20.39 0.57
C LEU A 408 12.08 19.82 -0.59
N ASN A 409 11.68 18.67 -1.13
CA ASN A 409 12.32 18.07 -2.31
C ASN A 409 11.83 18.67 -3.64
N GLY A 410 10.88 19.61 -3.61
CA GLY A 410 10.28 20.21 -4.82
C GLY A 410 9.22 19.35 -5.50
N HIS A 411 8.78 18.25 -4.89
CA HIS A 411 7.77 17.34 -5.42
C HIS A 411 6.37 17.78 -4.96
N ILE A 412 5.93 18.95 -5.45
CA ILE A 412 4.70 19.62 -4.98
C ILE A 412 3.45 18.75 -5.19
N LEU A 413 3.36 18.02 -6.30
CA LEU A 413 2.20 17.17 -6.58
C LEU A 413 2.01 16.09 -5.49
N VAL A 414 3.08 15.40 -5.10
CA VAL A 414 3.05 14.40 -4.00
C VAL A 414 2.68 15.05 -2.68
N SER A 415 3.20 16.26 -2.39
CA SER A 415 2.87 17.01 -1.18
C SER A 415 1.38 17.34 -1.11
N VAL A 416 0.79 17.80 -2.20
CA VAL A 416 -0.64 18.17 -2.26
C VAL A 416 -1.54 16.94 -2.18
N VAL A 417 -1.15 15.81 -2.80
CA VAL A 417 -1.89 14.54 -2.64
C VAL A 417 -1.83 14.03 -1.20
N GLY A 418 -0.67 14.17 -0.54
CA GLY A 418 -0.52 13.87 0.89
C GLY A 418 -1.36 14.78 1.79
N LEU A 419 -1.50 16.07 1.46
CA LEU A 419 -2.43 16.98 2.13
C LEU A 419 -3.87 16.47 2.00
N GLY A 420 -4.25 15.98 0.81
CA GLY A 420 -5.55 15.35 0.58
C GLY A 420 -5.82 14.15 1.50
N ALA A 421 -4.79 13.37 1.84
CA ALA A 421 -4.96 12.25 2.78
C ALA A 421 -5.36 12.74 4.19
N ILE A 422 -4.77 13.83 4.68
CA ILE A 422 -5.18 14.47 5.94
C ILE A 422 -6.59 15.06 5.82
N MET A 423 -6.90 15.70 4.69
CA MET A 423 -8.24 16.25 4.43
C MET A 423 -9.32 15.16 4.48
N CYS A 424 -9.06 13.95 3.96
CA CYS A 424 -9.97 12.81 4.05
C CYS A 424 -10.24 12.37 5.50
N GLU A 425 -9.22 12.44 6.37
CA GLU A 425 -9.39 12.16 7.80
C GLU A 425 -10.27 13.22 8.48
N VAL A 426 -10.00 14.50 8.18
CA VAL A 426 -10.82 15.62 8.67
C VAL A 426 -12.26 15.53 8.16
N LEU A 427 -12.45 15.19 6.88
CA LEU A 427 -13.77 14.98 6.27
C LEU A 427 -14.57 13.93 7.04
N THR A 428 -13.95 12.80 7.38
CA THR A 428 -14.61 11.73 8.14
C THR A 428 -15.11 12.23 9.51
N VAL A 429 -14.28 13.02 10.20
CA VAL A 429 -14.62 13.61 11.51
C VAL A 429 -15.72 14.66 11.37
N VAL A 430 -15.64 15.55 10.38
CA VAL A 430 -16.63 16.61 10.14
C VAL A 430 -17.97 16.02 9.74
N VAL A 431 -17.98 15.04 8.84
CA VAL A 431 -19.20 14.36 8.38
C VAL A 431 -19.86 13.58 9.52
N SER A 432 -19.08 12.98 10.42
CA SER A 432 -19.63 12.33 11.64
C SER A 432 -20.38 13.27 12.55
N SER A 433 -20.05 14.56 12.47
CA SER A 433 -20.64 15.56 13.32
C SER A 433 -22.06 15.94 12.89
N PHE A 434 -22.44 15.70 11.63
CA PHE A 434 -23.78 15.98 11.14
C PHE A 434 -24.88 15.09 11.74
N ASN A 435 -24.51 13.97 12.37
CA ASN A 435 -25.47 13.15 13.10
C ASN A 435 -26.11 13.91 14.28
N PHE A 436 -25.51 15.02 14.69
CA PHE A 436 -25.95 15.82 15.83
C PHE A 436 -26.73 17.08 15.43
N ASN A 437 -27.12 17.24 14.15
CA ASN A 437 -27.74 18.45 13.58
C ASN A 437 -28.90 19.05 14.38
N SER A 438 -29.66 18.24 15.11
CA SER A 438 -30.80 18.72 15.89
C SER A 438 -30.39 19.55 17.12
N GLY A 439 -29.17 19.41 17.63
CA GLY A 439 -28.71 20.03 18.88
C GLY A 439 -27.70 21.17 18.72
N GLU A 440 -27.44 21.66 17.50
CA GLU A 440 -26.27 22.49 17.22
C GLU A 440 -26.54 24.00 17.25
N THR A 441 -25.53 24.78 17.65
CA THR A 441 -25.49 26.22 17.37
C THR A 441 -25.35 26.45 15.86
N PHE A 442 -26.13 27.38 15.31
CA PHE A 442 -26.09 27.77 13.89
C PHE A 442 -24.66 27.91 13.32
N ARG A 443 -23.75 28.51 14.10
CA ARG A 443 -22.34 28.70 13.71
C ARG A 443 -21.55 27.40 13.55
N SER A 444 -21.77 26.40 14.41
CA SER A 444 -21.04 25.12 14.35
C SER A 444 -21.50 24.26 13.17
N PHE A 445 -22.81 24.27 12.89
CA PHE A 445 -23.37 23.59 11.73
C PHE A 445 -22.79 24.14 10.43
N TRP A 446 -22.91 25.46 10.20
CA TRP A 446 -22.40 26.10 8.99
C TRP A 446 -20.87 26.00 8.86
N GLY A 447 -20.13 26.07 9.97
CA GLY A 447 -18.68 25.87 9.96
C GLY A 447 -18.29 24.46 9.51
N SER A 448 -19.00 23.43 10.01
CA SER A 448 -18.76 22.03 9.63
C SER A 448 -19.17 21.76 8.19
N PHE A 449 -20.34 22.29 7.78
CA PHE A 449 -20.84 22.20 6.41
C PHE A 449 -19.88 22.84 5.40
N ALA A 450 -19.49 24.10 5.64
CA ALA A 450 -18.55 24.80 4.76
C ALA A 450 -17.18 24.11 4.68
N LEU A 451 -16.69 23.57 5.80
CA LEU A 451 -15.44 22.82 5.83
C LEU A 451 -15.53 21.50 5.04
N ALA A 452 -16.63 20.76 5.16
CA ALA A 452 -16.85 19.52 4.40
C ALA A 452 -16.89 19.80 2.89
N GLU A 453 -17.66 20.80 2.46
CA GLU A 453 -17.74 21.19 1.04
C GLU A 453 -16.39 21.69 0.52
N PHE A 454 -15.68 22.51 1.29
CA PHE A 454 -14.35 22.97 0.94
C PHE A 454 -13.36 21.81 0.75
N ILE A 455 -13.41 20.81 1.63
CA ILE A 455 -12.57 19.62 1.51
C ILE A 455 -12.93 18.84 0.24
N LEU A 456 -14.20 18.58 -0.04
CA LEU A 456 -14.62 17.81 -1.22
C LEU A 456 -14.24 18.51 -2.53
N LEU A 457 -14.40 19.84 -2.59
CA LEU A 457 -13.94 20.64 -3.72
C LEU A 457 -12.41 20.57 -3.86
N SER A 458 -11.68 20.71 -2.76
CA SER A 458 -10.21 20.60 -2.76
C SER A 458 -9.75 19.23 -3.26
N LEU A 459 -10.33 18.13 -2.76
CA LEU A 459 -10.02 16.77 -3.21
C LEU A 459 -10.32 16.58 -4.70
N SER A 460 -11.43 17.13 -5.19
CA SER A 460 -11.81 17.08 -6.61
C SER A 460 -10.80 17.82 -7.49
N VAL A 461 -10.35 19.00 -7.07
CA VAL A 461 -9.31 19.79 -7.77
C VAL A 461 -7.98 19.03 -7.77
N ILE A 462 -7.55 18.52 -6.62
CA ILE A 462 -6.28 17.79 -6.50
C ILE A 462 -6.29 16.54 -7.38
N ALA A 463 -7.37 15.75 -7.35
CA ALA A 463 -7.53 14.59 -8.23
C ALA A 463 -7.43 15.00 -9.70
N THR A 464 -8.16 16.05 -10.11
CA THR A 464 -8.12 16.58 -11.48
C THR A 464 -6.70 16.98 -11.90
N LEU A 465 -5.97 17.71 -11.04
CA LEU A 465 -4.59 18.11 -11.31
C LEU A 465 -3.67 16.91 -11.53
N VAL A 466 -3.77 15.88 -10.68
CA VAL A 466 -2.98 14.66 -10.85
C VAL A 466 -3.30 14.00 -12.19
N TYR A 467 -4.56 13.84 -12.55
CA TYR A 467 -4.92 13.23 -13.84
C TYR A 467 -4.41 14.06 -15.02
N VAL A 468 -4.51 15.39 -14.97
CA VAL A 468 -3.98 16.26 -16.03
C VAL A 468 -2.46 16.10 -16.18
N TYR A 469 -1.71 16.05 -15.09
CA TYR A 469 -0.24 15.98 -15.12
C TYR A 469 0.35 14.57 -15.23
N ARG A 470 -0.42 13.51 -14.89
CA ARG A 470 0.08 12.12 -14.78
C ARG A 470 -0.65 11.13 -15.70
N ARG A 471 -1.62 11.54 -16.54
CA ARG A 471 -2.38 10.63 -17.44
C ARG A 471 -1.54 9.84 -18.44
N HIS A 472 -0.37 10.35 -18.84
CA HIS A 472 0.38 9.75 -19.96
C HIS A 472 1.20 8.55 -19.51
N PRO A 473 1.12 7.39 -20.21
CA PRO A 473 1.93 6.22 -19.90
C PRO A 473 3.40 6.49 -20.26
N PHE A 474 4.27 6.42 -19.26
CA PHE A 474 5.71 6.66 -19.41
C PHE A 474 6.56 5.47 -18.94
N LEU A 475 5.92 4.39 -18.49
CA LEU A 475 6.58 3.17 -18.03
C LEU A 475 6.22 1.98 -18.92
N PRO A 476 7.10 0.99 -19.06
CA PRO A 476 6.76 -0.31 -19.61
C PRO A 476 5.73 -1.08 -18.77
N ARG A 477 5.81 -0.94 -17.44
CA ARG A 477 4.99 -1.70 -16.47
C ARG A 477 4.88 -0.97 -15.13
N GLN A 478 3.94 -1.42 -14.28
CA GLN A 478 3.78 -0.89 -12.91
C GLN A 478 4.94 -1.34 -12.00
N PRO A 479 5.59 -0.45 -11.23
CA PRO A 479 6.68 -0.79 -10.32
C PRO A 479 6.22 -1.32 -8.96
N GLY A 480 5.11 -2.09 -8.92
CA GLY A 480 4.49 -2.56 -7.68
C GLY A 480 5.10 -3.82 -7.07
N THR A 481 6.01 -4.50 -7.77
CA THR A 481 6.62 -5.78 -7.34
C THR A 481 8.14 -5.73 -7.43
N ILE A 482 8.83 -6.50 -6.58
CA ILE A 482 10.29 -6.63 -6.62
C ILE A 482 10.74 -7.15 -7.99
N ALA A 483 10.00 -8.10 -8.57
CA ALA A 483 10.25 -8.59 -9.93
C ALA A 483 10.23 -7.47 -10.98
N SER A 484 9.26 -6.55 -10.89
CA SER A 484 9.17 -5.41 -11.80
C SER A 484 10.37 -4.46 -11.67
N VAL A 485 10.82 -4.20 -10.44
CA VAL A 485 12.02 -3.37 -10.17
C VAL A 485 13.29 -4.07 -10.67
N LEU A 486 13.45 -5.37 -10.43
CA LEU A 486 14.58 -6.15 -10.94
C LEU A 486 14.64 -6.14 -12.47
N ALA A 487 13.49 -6.27 -13.13
CA ALA A 487 13.39 -6.14 -14.57
C ALA A 487 13.72 -4.71 -15.05
N PHE A 488 13.59 -3.67 -14.21
CA PHE A 488 13.91 -2.29 -14.61
C PHE A 488 15.40 -2.04 -14.57
N VAL A 489 16.12 -2.72 -13.70
CA VAL A 489 17.57 -2.59 -13.54
C VAL A 489 18.34 -3.69 -14.28
N HIS A 490 17.63 -4.60 -14.96
CA HIS A 490 18.24 -5.68 -15.73
C HIS A 490 19.19 -5.13 -16.80
N GLN A 491 20.40 -5.71 -16.86
CA GLN A 491 21.53 -5.30 -17.73
C GLN A 491 21.99 -3.84 -17.65
N SER A 492 21.51 -3.09 -16.67
CA SER A 492 21.89 -1.70 -16.40
C SER A 492 23.38 -1.59 -16.06
N LYS A 493 24.06 -0.60 -16.63
CA LYS A 493 25.48 -0.32 -16.35
C LYS A 493 25.66 0.22 -14.93
N MET A 494 24.66 0.89 -14.37
CA MET A 494 24.75 1.37 -12.98
C MET A 494 25.01 0.24 -11.97
N LEU A 495 24.62 -1.01 -12.26
CA LEU A 495 24.81 -2.12 -11.34
C LEU A 495 26.28 -2.39 -11.02
N ASP A 496 27.19 -2.14 -11.95
CA ASP A 496 28.63 -2.32 -11.78
C ASP A 496 29.38 -1.16 -12.47
N PRO A 497 30.02 -0.25 -11.73
CA PRO A 497 30.48 -0.40 -10.34
C PRO A 497 29.59 0.18 -9.23
N ASP A 498 28.54 0.95 -9.54
CA ASP A 498 27.93 1.84 -8.51
C ASP A 498 27.26 1.08 -7.36
N PHE A 499 26.72 -0.12 -7.62
CA PHE A 499 26.04 -0.95 -6.62
C PHE A 499 26.87 -2.15 -6.15
N THR A 500 28.11 -2.30 -6.61
CA THR A 500 29.00 -3.40 -6.21
C THR A 500 29.45 -3.20 -4.75
N ASN A 501 29.23 -4.21 -3.89
CA ASN A 501 29.51 -4.16 -2.43
C ASN A 501 28.72 -3.10 -1.65
N THR A 502 27.50 -2.78 -2.09
CA THR A 502 26.64 -1.79 -1.42
C THR A 502 25.46 -2.41 -0.66
N GLU A 503 25.36 -3.74 -0.60
CA GLU A 503 24.23 -4.47 0.01
C GLU A 503 24.14 -4.32 1.54
N GLU A 504 25.25 -3.97 2.19
CA GLU A 504 25.30 -3.77 3.64
C GLU A 504 25.05 -2.30 4.04
N LEU A 505 25.04 -1.38 3.07
CA LEU A 505 24.78 0.04 3.33
C LEU A 505 23.34 0.25 3.80
N ASN A 506 23.17 1.13 4.79
CA ASN A 506 21.86 1.62 5.17
C ASN A 506 21.36 2.68 4.15
N SER A 507 20.06 2.99 4.13
CA SER A 507 19.51 3.89 3.12
C SER A 507 20.13 5.30 3.13
N LYS A 508 20.56 5.79 4.30
CA LYS A 508 21.24 7.09 4.42
C LYS A 508 22.64 7.02 3.80
N GLU A 509 23.41 6.00 4.14
CA GLU A 509 24.76 5.76 3.61
C GLU A 509 24.73 5.51 2.10
N MET A 510 23.73 4.77 1.61
CA MET A 510 23.49 4.56 0.17
C MET A 510 23.21 5.89 -0.54
N THR A 511 22.45 6.79 0.09
CA THR A 511 22.17 8.11 -0.50
C THR A 511 23.43 8.96 -0.57
N GLU A 512 24.19 9.02 0.53
CA GLU A 512 25.48 9.73 0.58
C GLU A 512 26.50 9.14 -0.41
N TRP A 513 26.51 7.81 -0.58
CA TRP A 513 27.34 7.12 -1.56
C TRP A 513 27.01 7.52 -3.00
N LEU A 514 25.73 7.49 -3.39
CA LEU A 514 25.29 7.87 -4.74
C LEU A 514 25.49 9.37 -5.01
N GLU A 515 25.32 10.23 -4.01
CA GLU A 515 25.62 11.66 -4.12
C GLU A 515 27.12 11.90 -4.30
N ARG A 516 27.97 11.12 -3.63
CA ARG A 516 29.43 11.19 -3.78
C ARG A 516 29.91 10.72 -5.16
N ILE A 517 29.24 9.73 -5.74
CA ILE A 517 29.52 9.29 -7.12
C ILE A 517 29.24 10.43 -8.12
N GLY A 518 28.25 11.28 -7.83
CA GLY A 518 27.94 12.47 -8.65
C GLY A 518 27.36 12.16 -10.03
N LYS A 519 26.96 10.90 -10.28
CA LYS A 519 26.31 10.48 -11.52
C LYS A 519 24.84 10.86 -11.56
N THR A 520 24.33 10.96 -12.78
CA THR A 520 22.91 11.13 -13.06
C THR A 520 22.34 9.86 -13.69
N TYR A 521 21.06 9.63 -13.44
CA TYR A 521 20.34 8.43 -13.86
C TYR A 521 19.05 8.81 -14.59
N GLY A 522 18.56 7.91 -15.43
CA GLY A 522 17.32 8.12 -16.16
C GLY A 522 16.58 6.82 -16.44
N LEU A 523 15.36 6.94 -16.97
CA LEU A 523 14.58 5.82 -17.49
C LEU A 523 14.43 5.95 -19.01
N GLY A 524 14.87 4.92 -19.73
CA GLY A 524 14.85 4.92 -21.20
C GLY A 524 15.55 3.71 -21.80
N TRP A 525 15.89 3.83 -23.08
CA TRP A 525 16.66 2.84 -23.82
C TRP A 525 18.15 3.07 -23.66
N PHE A 526 18.89 2.00 -23.42
CA PHE A 526 20.34 2.03 -23.28
C PHE A 526 20.97 0.75 -23.82
N ARG A 527 22.24 0.84 -24.23
CA ARG A 527 23.06 -0.34 -24.51
C ARG A 527 23.53 -0.97 -23.21
N GLY A 528 23.07 -2.18 -22.89
CA GLY A 528 23.38 -2.88 -21.65
C GLY A 528 24.78 -3.52 -21.62
N ARG A 529 25.10 -4.19 -20.50
CA ARG A 529 26.41 -4.84 -20.27
C ARG A 529 26.69 -6.01 -21.21
N ASP A 530 25.64 -6.68 -21.68
CA ASP A 530 25.70 -7.73 -22.70
C ASP A 530 25.85 -7.20 -24.14
N LYS A 531 26.00 -5.89 -24.28
CA LYS A 531 26.02 -5.19 -25.57
C LYS A 531 24.74 -5.47 -26.37
N GLN A 532 23.57 -5.62 -25.73
CA GLN A 532 22.27 -5.57 -26.39
C GLN A 532 21.51 -4.32 -25.93
N ASP A 533 20.39 -4.04 -26.61
CA ASP A 533 19.56 -2.89 -26.27
C ASP A 533 18.54 -3.28 -25.22
N HIS A 534 18.48 -2.51 -24.13
CA HIS A 534 17.56 -2.72 -23.04
C HIS A 534 16.77 -1.46 -22.74
N CYS A 535 15.59 -1.65 -22.14
CA CYS A 535 14.73 -0.57 -21.67
C CYS A 535 14.59 -0.65 -20.15
N GLY A 536 14.99 0.40 -19.44
CA GLY A 536 15.00 0.36 -17.98
C GLY A 536 15.57 1.62 -17.34
N VAL A 537 16.02 1.49 -16.10
CA VAL A 537 16.71 2.52 -15.33
C VAL A 537 18.20 2.28 -15.42
N ASP A 538 18.95 3.28 -15.89
CA ASP A 538 20.41 3.21 -16.02
C ASP A 538 21.06 4.58 -15.80
N GLU A 539 22.38 4.60 -15.68
CA GLU A 539 23.20 5.80 -15.68
C GLU A 539 23.10 6.55 -17.03
N GLU A 540 23.13 7.88 -16.96
CA GLU A 540 23.21 8.72 -18.16
C GLU A 540 24.63 8.69 -18.75
N VAL A 541 24.80 8.75 -20.08
CA VAL A 541 23.81 9.14 -21.10
C VAL A 541 23.06 7.93 -21.70
N LEU A 542 21.73 7.97 -21.65
CA LEU A 542 20.85 7.01 -22.33
C LEU A 542 20.73 7.28 -23.84
N ASP A 543 20.46 6.24 -24.62
CA ASP A 543 20.35 6.33 -26.09
C ASP A 543 19.08 7.08 -26.52
N SER A 544 17.93 6.77 -25.90
CA SER A 544 16.66 7.43 -26.23
C SER A 544 15.64 7.32 -25.10
N ASN A 545 14.63 8.20 -25.11
CA ASN A 545 13.50 8.13 -24.19
C ASN A 545 12.64 6.89 -24.46
N TYR A 546 12.00 6.37 -23.42
CA TYR A 546 10.95 5.38 -23.60
C TYR A 546 9.64 6.06 -24.02
N PHE A 547 9.02 5.55 -25.08
CA PHE A 547 7.67 5.93 -25.50
C PHE A 547 6.80 4.68 -25.47
N HIS A 548 5.69 4.74 -24.74
CA HIS A 548 4.82 3.59 -24.59
C HIS A 548 4.27 3.12 -25.95
N GLY A 549 4.37 1.81 -26.20
CA GLY A 549 3.93 1.18 -27.44
C GLY A 549 4.84 1.37 -28.66
N LYS A 550 5.95 2.12 -28.55
CA LYS A 550 6.89 2.31 -29.65
C LYS A 550 8.19 1.54 -29.43
N ASP A 551 8.76 1.06 -30.52
CA ASP A 551 10.12 0.53 -30.58
C ASP A 551 11.15 1.63 -30.25
N ARG A 552 12.38 1.23 -29.94
CA ARG A 552 13.52 2.12 -29.63
C ARG A 552 13.67 3.29 -30.62
N SER A 553 13.54 3.03 -31.92
CA SER A 553 13.68 4.05 -32.97
C SER A 553 12.48 5.01 -33.06
N GLY A 554 11.40 4.75 -32.31
CA GLY A 554 10.17 5.52 -32.37
C GLY A 554 9.38 5.37 -33.67
N THR A 555 9.84 4.50 -34.59
CA THR A 555 9.32 4.37 -35.97
C THR A 555 8.32 3.24 -36.14
N ARG A 556 8.29 2.27 -35.23
CA ARG A 556 7.41 1.08 -35.29
C ARG A 556 6.73 0.87 -33.96
N PHE A 557 5.50 0.37 -33.98
CA PHE A 557 4.77 0.00 -32.78
C PHE A 557 5.11 -1.45 -32.41
N THR A 558 5.35 -1.70 -31.12
CA THR A 558 5.77 -3.01 -30.58
C THR A 558 4.59 -4.00 -30.43
N GLY A 559 3.36 -3.54 -30.62
CA GLY A 559 2.12 -4.34 -30.47
C GLY A 559 1.37 -4.56 -31.79
N ARG A 560 0.40 -5.48 -31.79
CA ARG A 560 -0.51 -5.70 -32.93
C ARG A 560 -1.44 -4.48 -33.07
N GLU A 561 -1.73 -4.00 -34.29
CA GLU A 561 -2.59 -2.82 -34.53
C GLU A 561 -3.97 -2.91 -33.84
N ASP A 562 -4.51 -4.14 -33.67
CA ASP A 562 -5.80 -4.41 -33.04
C ASP A 562 -5.82 -4.24 -31.50
N ASP A 563 -4.66 -4.09 -30.85
CA ASP A 563 -4.57 -3.98 -29.38
C ASP A 563 -4.80 -2.53 -28.89
N PHE A 564 -4.92 -1.55 -29.81
CA PHE A 564 -5.25 -0.17 -29.48
C PHE A 564 -6.77 0.01 -29.35
N ASN A 565 -7.27 0.03 -28.11
CA ASN A 565 -8.61 0.55 -27.85
C ASN A 565 -8.55 2.08 -28.06
N TRP A 566 -9.16 2.58 -29.13
CA TRP A 566 -9.18 4.01 -29.54
C TRP A 566 -9.88 4.96 -28.56
N GLU A 567 -10.26 4.47 -27.38
CA GLU A 567 -10.77 5.33 -26.33
C GLU A 567 -9.59 6.06 -25.68
N VAL A 568 -9.62 7.39 -25.76
CA VAL A 568 -8.69 8.37 -25.15
C VAL A 568 -7.56 8.84 -26.08
N TYR A 569 -7.94 9.66 -27.07
CA TYR A 569 -7.17 10.86 -27.42
C TYR A 569 -7.77 12.08 -26.72
#